data_AF-V9Z432-F1
#
_entry.id   AF-V9Z432-F1
#
_cell.length_a   1.000
_cell.length_b   1.000
_cell.length_c   1.000
_cell.angle_alpha   90.00
_cell.angle_beta   90.00
_cell.angle_gamma   90.00
#
_symmetry.space_group_name_H-M   'P 1'
#
loop_
_entity.id
_entity.type
_entity.pdbx_description
1 polymer ?
#
loop_
_entity_poly.entity_id
_entity_poly.type
_entity_poly.pdbx_seq_one_letter_code
_entity_poly.pdbx_strand_id
1 'polypeptide(L)'
;MNPRIRRASAAAVAAAVLTTLAACSNSDSGSDKPQKKGPSTEQLVSKAAQDYMHAWMAVKPADAKTMCELSTKASRPNFDEDGGTLAGCVKERKTIGAEDTDTTRAPLDIKISNVQDVPASDTHPAGKGALATMHRSGEDQFRYAVRLVKEGDKWLIEQTSDVGDRFAHTVDPVAPVLAGTD
;
A
#
# COMPACT_ATOMS: atom_id res chain seq x y z
N MET A 1 0.81 58.28 2.17
CA MET A 1 0.07 57.38 3.08
C MET A 1 -1.32 57.98 3.31
N ASN A 2 -2.37 57.41 2.73
CA ASN A 2 -3.77 57.80 2.98
C ASN A 2 -4.51 56.58 3.52
N PRO A 3 -5.18 56.67 4.70
CA PRO A 3 -6.04 55.59 5.15
C PRO A 3 -7.43 55.73 4.51
N ARG A 4 -7.90 54.68 3.84
CA ARG A 4 -9.31 54.55 3.46
C ARG A 4 -10.06 53.88 4.61
N ILE A 5 -10.94 54.63 5.26
CA ILE A 5 -11.93 54.11 6.23
C ILE A 5 -13.24 53.88 5.47
N ARG A 6 -13.72 52.63 5.36
CA ARG A 6 -15.14 52.18 5.29
C ARG A 6 -15.16 50.65 5.48
N ARG A 7 -16.11 49.97 6.12
CA ARG A 7 -17.22 50.23 7.05
C ARG A 7 -17.57 48.82 7.57
N ALA A 8 -17.67 48.62 8.88
CA ALA A 8 -18.28 47.42 9.44
C ALA A 8 -19.80 47.60 9.51
N SER A 9 -20.54 46.58 9.09
CA SER A 9 -21.96 46.38 9.43
C SER A 9 -22.22 44.89 9.61
N ALA A 10 -22.90 44.56 10.71
CA ALA A 10 -23.18 43.22 11.22
C ALA A 10 -24.59 42.72 10.85
N ALA A 11 -24.77 41.39 10.98
CA ALA A 11 -25.97 40.63 11.42
C ALA A 11 -27.28 40.73 10.57
N ALA A 12 -28.17 39.73 10.45
CA ALA A 12 -28.24 38.33 10.87
C ALA A 12 -29.53 37.64 10.28
N VAL A 13 -29.64 36.32 10.52
CA VAL A 13 -30.83 35.44 10.66
C VAL A 13 -31.58 34.93 9.41
N ALA A 14 -31.60 33.59 9.25
CA ALA A 14 -32.83 32.82 8.99
C ALA A 14 -32.62 31.33 9.32
N ALA A 15 -33.38 30.82 10.30
CA ALA A 15 -33.52 29.43 10.68
C ALA A 15 -34.63 28.74 9.86
N ALA A 16 -34.51 27.43 9.61
CA ALA A 16 -35.57 26.48 9.17
C ALA A 16 -34.85 25.18 8.68
N VAL A 17 -35.20 23.92 8.97
CA VAL A 17 -36.36 23.24 9.58
C VAL A 17 -35.85 21.92 10.18
N LEU A 18 -36.36 21.54 11.36
CA LEU A 18 -36.27 20.18 11.88
C LEU A 18 -37.29 19.28 11.17
N THR A 19 -36.83 18.24 10.47
CA THR A 19 -37.66 17.06 10.17
C THR A 19 -37.04 15.84 10.84
N THR A 20 -37.64 15.46 11.97
CA THR A 20 -37.44 14.16 12.59
C THR A 20 -38.15 13.10 11.74
N LEU A 21 -37.41 12.34 10.95
CA LEU A 21 -37.83 11.00 10.58
C LEU A 21 -37.17 10.03 11.56
N ALA A 22 -37.95 9.72 12.60
CA ALA A 22 -37.81 8.48 13.32
C ALA A 22 -37.91 7.32 12.32
N ALA A 23 -36.77 6.73 11.97
CA ALA A 23 -36.77 5.34 11.52
C ALA A 23 -36.91 4.49 12.79
N CYS A 24 -38.16 4.34 13.21
CA CYS A 24 -38.58 3.32 14.15
C CYS A 24 -38.07 1.97 13.66
N SER A 25 -37.37 1.28 14.56
CA SER A 25 -36.98 -0.11 14.43
C SER A 25 -38.26 -0.95 14.32
N ASN A 26 -38.57 -1.42 13.11
CA ASN A 26 -39.51 -2.50 12.92
C ASN A 26 -38.84 -3.78 13.41
N SER A 27 -39.38 -4.35 14.49
CA SER A 27 -39.03 -5.71 14.93
C SER A 27 -39.67 -6.70 13.96
N ASP A 28 -39.05 -6.90 12.80
CA ASP A 28 -39.37 -8.04 11.95
C ASP A 28 -38.49 -9.22 12.37
N SER A 29 -39.17 -10.24 12.88
CA SER A 29 -38.60 -11.54 13.19
C SER A 29 -38.26 -12.23 11.86
N GLY A 30 -37.03 -12.05 11.38
CA GLY A 30 -36.63 -12.55 10.07
C GLY A 30 -35.15 -12.87 10.03
N SER A 31 -34.75 -14.02 10.59
CA SER A 31 -33.50 -14.75 10.33
C SER A 31 -32.41 -13.96 9.58
N ASP A 32 -31.69 -13.09 10.30
CA ASP A 32 -30.52 -12.40 9.78
C ASP A 32 -29.46 -13.44 9.38
N LYS A 33 -29.38 -13.72 8.08
CA LYS A 33 -28.19 -14.37 7.53
C LYS A 33 -27.04 -13.38 7.76
N PRO A 34 -25.91 -13.80 8.36
CA PRO A 34 -24.81 -12.89 8.63
C PRO A 34 -24.37 -12.25 7.31
N GLN A 35 -24.56 -10.93 7.21
CA GLN A 35 -24.06 -10.14 6.10
C GLN A 35 -22.54 -10.33 6.08
N LYS A 36 -22.01 -11.00 5.05
CA LYS A 36 -20.56 -11.22 4.90
C LYS A 36 -19.89 -9.85 4.88
N LYS A 37 -19.32 -9.43 6.01
CA LYS A 37 -18.48 -8.24 6.10
C LYS A 37 -17.32 -8.45 5.13
N GLY A 38 -17.16 -7.52 4.19
CA GLY A 38 -16.05 -7.55 3.24
C GLY A 38 -14.68 -7.53 3.94
N PRO A 39 -13.59 -7.79 3.20
CA PRO A 39 -12.26 -7.80 3.77
C PRO A 39 -11.91 -6.45 4.41
N SER A 40 -11.19 -6.48 5.52
CA SER A 40 -10.67 -5.26 6.16
C SER A 40 -9.62 -4.59 5.27
N THR A 41 -9.36 -3.30 5.50
CA THR A 41 -8.26 -2.59 4.83
C THR A 41 -6.93 -3.30 5.04
N GLU A 42 -6.67 -3.79 6.25
CA GLU A 42 -5.45 -4.55 6.57
C GLU A 42 -5.33 -5.84 5.75
N GLN A 43 -6.44 -6.57 5.57
CA GLN A 43 -6.45 -7.77 4.74
C GLN A 43 -6.19 -7.44 3.26
N LEU A 44 -6.77 -6.33 2.76
CA LEU A 44 -6.54 -5.87 1.39
C LEU A 44 -5.10 -5.42 1.15
N VAL A 45 -4.52 -4.66 2.08
CA VAL A 45 -3.12 -4.22 2.02
C VAL A 45 -2.17 -5.41 2.11
N SER A 46 -2.41 -6.31 3.06
CA SER A 46 -1.60 -7.51 3.24
C SER A 46 -1.62 -8.38 1.98
N LYS A 47 -2.81 -8.57 1.39
CA LYS A 47 -2.94 -9.32 0.14
C LYS A 47 -2.17 -8.65 -1.01
N ALA A 48 -2.33 -7.35 -1.22
CA ALA A 48 -1.64 -6.64 -2.30
C ALA A 48 -0.11 -6.69 -2.14
N ALA A 49 0.40 -6.52 -0.91
CA ALA A 49 1.82 -6.67 -0.60
C ALA A 49 2.31 -8.10 -0.88
N GLN A 50 1.58 -9.10 -0.42
CA GLN A 50 1.93 -10.51 -0.63
C GLN A 50 1.93 -10.89 -2.11
N ASP A 51 0.91 -10.47 -2.87
CA ASP A 51 0.80 -10.74 -4.31
C ASP A 51 1.99 -10.10 -5.06
N TYR A 52 2.39 -8.87 -4.70
CA TYR A 52 3.55 -8.20 -5.28
C TYR A 52 4.86 -8.94 -4.96
N MET A 53 5.10 -9.27 -3.69
CA MET A 53 6.34 -9.96 -3.28
C MET A 53 6.43 -11.37 -3.88
N HIS A 54 5.30 -12.06 -4.01
CA HIS A 54 5.24 -13.35 -4.70
C HIS A 54 5.61 -13.20 -6.17
N ALA A 55 5.00 -12.25 -6.89
CA ALA A 55 5.31 -11.97 -8.28
C ALA A 55 6.79 -11.62 -8.49
N TRP A 56 7.41 -10.93 -7.53
CA TRP A 56 8.82 -10.56 -7.60
C TRP A 56 9.77 -11.73 -7.29
N MET A 57 9.54 -12.46 -6.21
CA MET A 57 10.60 -13.28 -5.60
C MET A 57 10.29 -14.78 -5.50
N ALA A 58 9.01 -15.17 -5.59
CA ALA A 58 8.62 -16.57 -5.44
C ALA A 58 8.64 -17.36 -6.76
N VAL A 59 8.55 -16.66 -7.90
CA VAL A 59 8.53 -17.26 -9.24
C VAL A 59 9.80 -16.88 -10.01
N LYS A 60 10.29 -17.80 -10.85
CA LYS A 60 11.49 -17.63 -11.68
C LYS A 60 11.15 -17.95 -13.15
N PRO A 61 11.31 -16.99 -14.08
CA PRO A 61 11.57 -15.57 -13.84
C PRO A 61 10.43 -14.90 -13.06
N ALA A 62 10.68 -13.71 -12.52
CA ALA A 62 9.66 -12.91 -11.85
C ALA A 62 8.45 -12.64 -12.79
N ASP A 63 7.24 -12.60 -12.22
CA ASP A 63 6.04 -12.18 -12.94
C ASP A 63 6.02 -10.64 -13.06
N ALA A 64 6.78 -10.16 -14.05
CA ALA A 64 6.95 -8.74 -14.35
C ALA A 64 5.60 -8.04 -14.58
N LYS A 65 4.63 -8.71 -15.20
CA LYS A 65 3.30 -8.12 -15.46
C LYS A 65 2.59 -7.82 -14.15
N THR A 66 2.47 -8.81 -13.28
CA THR A 66 1.80 -8.65 -11.99
C THR A 66 2.52 -7.61 -11.12
N MET A 67 3.86 -7.63 -11.06
CA MET A 67 4.63 -6.61 -10.33
C MET A 67 4.28 -5.20 -10.80
N CYS A 68 4.27 -4.96 -12.11
CA CYS A 68 4.03 -3.64 -12.68
C CYS A 68 2.57 -3.19 -12.55
N GLU A 69 1.60 -4.10 -12.65
CA GLU A 69 0.18 -3.82 -12.41
C GLU A 69 -0.11 -3.50 -10.94
N LEU A 70 0.63 -4.10 -10.01
CA LEU A 70 0.55 -3.84 -8.58
C LEU A 70 1.43 -2.65 -8.13
N SER A 71 2.13 -1.98 -9.04
CA SER A 71 2.90 -0.77 -8.75
C SER A 71 2.14 0.48 -9.18
N THR A 72 2.24 1.55 -8.39
CA THR A 72 1.80 2.89 -8.83
C THR A 72 2.54 3.31 -10.10
N LYS A 73 1.99 4.25 -10.87
CA LYS A 73 2.69 4.75 -12.06
C LYS A 73 4.06 5.35 -11.70
N ALA A 74 4.15 6.08 -10.59
CA ALA A 74 5.39 6.75 -10.16
C ALA A 74 6.47 5.78 -9.68
N SER A 75 6.09 4.60 -9.16
CA SER A 75 7.02 3.60 -8.64
C SER A 75 7.48 2.57 -9.69
N ARG A 76 6.90 2.60 -10.89
CA ARG A 76 7.42 1.84 -12.03
C ARG A 76 8.76 2.43 -12.45
N PRO A 77 9.71 1.61 -12.96
CA PRO A 77 10.91 2.13 -13.61
C PRO A 77 10.50 3.19 -14.63
N ASN A 78 10.99 4.40 -14.45
CA ASN A 78 10.69 5.54 -15.29
C ASN A 78 11.89 5.78 -16.20
N PHE A 79 11.71 5.59 -17.50
CA PHE A 79 12.68 6.01 -18.50
C PHE A 79 12.21 7.31 -19.13
N ASP A 80 13.14 8.20 -19.46
CA ASP A 80 12.82 9.52 -20.03
C ASP A 80 11.89 9.43 -21.26
N GLU A 81 11.96 8.32 -21.99
CA GLU A 81 11.16 8.06 -23.20
C GLU A 81 9.79 7.39 -22.94
N ASP A 82 9.58 6.73 -21.80
CA ASP A 82 8.37 5.94 -21.54
C ASP A 82 7.52 6.41 -20.36
N GLY A 83 8.01 7.36 -19.55
CA GLY A 83 7.21 8.01 -18.51
C GLY A 83 6.59 7.06 -17.47
N GLY A 84 7.21 5.90 -17.22
CA GLY A 84 6.72 4.89 -16.27
C GLY A 84 5.49 4.13 -16.79
N THR A 85 5.42 3.88 -18.09
CA THR A 85 4.34 3.07 -18.67
C THR A 85 4.34 1.63 -18.13
N LEU A 86 3.17 0.99 -18.15
CA LEU A 86 3.05 -0.43 -17.81
C LEU A 86 3.89 -1.30 -18.76
N ALA A 87 3.87 -1.03 -20.06
CA ALA A 87 4.61 -1.80 -21.05
C ALA A 87 6.13 -1.68 -20.85
N GLY A 88 6.63 -0.46 -20.58
CA GLY A 88 8.04 -0.22 -20.26
C GLY A 88 8.50 -0.97 -19.00
N CYS A 89 7.73 -0.88 -17.92
CA CYS A 89 8.00 -1.63 -16.69
C CYS A 89 8.07 -3.14 -16.92
N VAL A 90 7.14 -3.72 -17.70
CA VAL A 90 7.12 -5.15 -17.99
C VAL A 90 8.33 -5.57 -18.81
N LYS A 91 8.71 -4.77 -19.81
CA LYS A 91 9.90 -5.02 -20.64
C LYS A 91 11.15 -5.06 -19.77
N GLU A 92 11.32 -4.08 -18.88
CA GLU A 92 12.49 -3.95 -18.02
C GLU A 92 12.60 -5.09 -17.00
N ARG A 93 11.49 -5.46 -16.37
CA ARG A 93 11.50 -6.47 -15.29
C ARG A 93 11.46 -7.92 -15.79
N LYS A 94 11.35 -8.15 -17.10
CA LYS A 94 11.12 -9.48 -17.70
C LYS A 94 12.22 -10.50 -17.37
N THR A 95 13.45 -10.05 -17.14
CA THR A 95 14.62 -10.93 -16.94
C THR A 95 14.99 -11.12 -15.47
N ILE A 96 14.27 -10.51 -14.53
CA ILE A 96 14.54 -10.67 -13.09
C ILE A 96 14.46 -12.16 -12.72
N GLY A 97 15.57 -12.69 -12.20
CA GLY A 97 15.69 -14.09 -11.80
C GLY A 97 15.70 -15.09 -12.96
N ALA A 98 15.77 -14.66 -14.22
CA ALA A 98 15.79 -15.55 -15.38
C ALA A 98 17.04 -16.44 -15.44
N GLU A 99 18.16 -15.98 -14.87
CA GLU A 99 19.43 -16.72 -14.84
C GLU A 99 19.57 -17.61 -13.60
N ASP A 100 18.61 -17.54 -12.68
CA ASP A 100 18.60 -18.41 -11.51
C ASP A 100 18.12 -19.81 -11.92
N THR A 101 19.11 -20.68 -12.13
CA THR A 101 18.94 -22.07 -12.56
C THR A 101 18.81 -23.06 -11.41
N ASP A 102 18.81 -22.58 -10.16
CA ASP A 102 18.63 -23.44 -8.99
C ASP A 102 17.17 -23.87 -8.86
N THR A 103 16.92 -25.08 -9.35
CA THR A 103 15.63 -25.79 -9.30
C THR A 103 15.44 -26.58 -8.01
N THR A 104 16.46 -26.66 -7.16
CA THR A 104 16.43 -27.41 -5.89
C THR A 104 16.13 -26.53 -4.69
N ARG A 105 16.22 -25.20 -4.87
CA ARG A 105 15.92 -24.20 -3.84
C ARG A 105 14.51 -24.38 -3.28
N ALA A 106 14.39 -24.42 -1.95
CA ALA A 106 13.10 -24.56 -1.27
C ALA A 106 12.14 -23.40 -1.66
N PRO A 107 10.81 -23.60 -1.65
CA PRO A 107 9.84 -22.54 -1.89
C PRO A 107 10.03 -21.33 -0.96
N LEU A 108 9.66 -20.13 -1.43
CA LEU A 108 9.71 -18.91 -0.64
C LEU A 108 8.43 -18.77 0.19
N ASP A 109 8.57 -18.83 1.50
CA ASP A 109 7.51 -18.45 2.42
C ASP A 109 7.48 -16.93 2.54
N ILE A 110 6.31 -16.32 2.33
CA ILE A 110 6.11 -14.86 2.40
C ILE A 110 5.05 -14.58 3.46
N LYS A 111 5.44 -13.84 4.50
CA LYS A 111 4.55 -13.38 5.56
C LYS A 111 4.45 -11.86 5.54
N ILE A 112 3.23 -11.34 5.50
CA ILE A 112 2.98 -9.90 5.69
C ILE A 112 2.54 -9.66 7.13
N SER A 113 3.06 -8.60 7.73
CA SER A 113 2.78 -8.20 9.11
C SER A 113 2.89 -6.70 9.28
N ASN A 114 2.53 -6.19 10.47
CA ASN A 114 2.77 -4.81 10.87
C ASN A 114 2.19 -3.78 9.90
N VAL A 115 0.93 -4.01 9.49
CA VAL A 115 0.21 -3.06 8.64
C VAL A 115 -0.15 -1.83 9.46
N GLN A 116 0.33 -0.67 9.05
CA GLN A 116 0.12 0.58 9.78
C GLN A 116 -0.04 1.78 8.85
N ASP A 117 -0.62 2.87 9.36
CA ASP A 117 -0.61 4.15 8.66
C ASP A 117 0.82 4.71 8.59
N VAL A 118 1.21 5.17 7.40
CA VAL A 118 2.49 5.83 7.17
C VAL A 118 2.21 7.23 6.62
N PRO A 119 2.70 8.30 7.29
CA PRO A 119 2.49 9.66 6.83
C PRO A 119 3.21 9.91 5.50
N ALA A 120 2.79 10.97 4.81
CA ALA A 120 3.53 11.46 3.65
C ALA A 120 4.93 11.91 4.07
N SER A 121 5.89 11.74 3.16
CA SER A 121 7.19 12.41 3.19
C SER A 121 7.28 13.39 2.03
N ASP A 122 8.42 14.07 1.90
CA ASP A 122 8.67 15.00 0.79
C ASP A 122 8.63 14.32 -0.59
N THR A 123 8.89 13.01 -0.65
CA THR A 123 9.00 12.23 -1.88
C THR A 123 7.95 11.13 -2.04
N HIS A 124 7.25 10.77 -0.96
CA HIS A 124 6.29 9.66 -0.96
C HIS A 124 4.95 10.08 -0.36
N PRO A 125 3.81 9.83 -1.03
CA PRO A 125 2.48 10.12 -0.49
C PRO A 125 2.18 9.34 0.80
N ALA A 126 1.18 9.81 1.56
CA ALA A 126 0.65 9.07 2.70
C ALA A 126 -0.01 7.76 2.24
N GLY A 127 0.08 6.71 3.05
CA GLY A 127 -0.43 5.40 2.70
C GLY A 127 -0.41 4.41 3.85
N LYS A 128 -0.37 3.12 3.50
CA LYS A 128 -0.22 2.02 4.45
C LYS A 128 1.17 1.42 4.30
N GLY A 129 1.90 1.29 5.39
CA GLY A 129 3.14 0.52 5.46
C GLY A 129 2.83 -0.93 5.84
N ALA A 130 3.65 -1.86 5.38
CA ALA A 130 3.63 -3.26 5.84
C ALA A 130 5.05 -3.84 5.83
N LEU A 131 5.28 -4.83 6.69
CA LEU A 131 6.51 -5.62 6.71
C LEU A 131 6.30 -6.93 5.96
N ALA A 132 7.03 -7.12 4.87
CA ALA A 132 7.17 -8.40 4.20
C ALA A 132 8.38 -9.14 4.76
N THR A 133 8.16 -10.33 5.31
CA THR A 133 9.22 -11.23 5.77
C THR A 133 9.25 -12.45 4.86
N MET A 134 10.43 -12.75 4.33
CA MET A 134 10.65 -13.86 3.42
C MET A 134 11.66 -14.84 3.98
N HIS A 135 11.39 -16.12 3.78
CA HIS A 135 12.22 -17.20 4.27
C HIS A 135 12.16 -18.39 3.33
N ARG A 136 13.30 -19.06 3.15
CA ARG A 136 13.39 -20.38 2.52
C ARG A 136 14.02 -21.32 3.53
N SER A 137 13.53 -22.56 3.58
CA SER A 137 14.15 -23.58 4.43
C SER A 137 15.63 -23.72 4.13
N GLY A 138 16.47 -23.56 5.15
CA GLY A 138 17.94 -23.62 5.04
C GLY A 138 18.62 -22.29 4.74
N GLU A 139 17.88 -21.17 4.65
CA GLU A 139 18.41 -19.83 4.43
C GLU A 139 18.00 -18.87 5.56
N ASP A 140 18.78 -17.81 5.78
CA ASP A 140 18.37 -16.75 6.69
C ASP A 140 17.13 -16.01 6.16
N GLN A 141 16.30 -15.53 7.07
CA GLN A 141 15.18 -14.67 6.70
C GLN A 141 15.68 -13.30 6.24
N PHE A 142 14.95 -12.70 5.30
CA PHE A 142 15.20 -11.33 4.84
C PHE A 142 13.87 -10.57 4.73
N ARG A 143 13.92 -9.24 4.81
CA ARG A 143 12.72 -8.42 5.06
C ARG A 143 12.72 -7.13 4.25
N TYR A 144 11.53 -6.75 3.78
CA TYR A 144 11.27 -5.47 3.14
C TYR A 144 10.14 -4.74 3.85
N ALA A 145 10.29 -3.43 4.01
CA ALA A 145 9.16 -2.56 4.26
C ALA A 145 8.57 -2.10 2.92
N VAL A 146 7.25 -2.16 2.80
CA VAL A 146 6.54 -1.70 1.60
C VAL A 146 5.56 -0.59 1.96
N ARG A 147 5.49 0.46 1.14
CA ARG A 147 4.44 1.48 1.19
C ARG A 147 3.42 1.19 0.10
N LEU A 148 2.15 1.15 0.48
CA LEU A 148 1.03 1.02 -0.42
C LEU A 148 0.17 2.27 -0.36
N VAL A 149 -0.28 2.74 -1.52
CA VAL A 149 -1.26 3.82 -1.62
C VAL A 149 -2.52 3.32 -2.31
N LYS A 150 -3.64 3.98 -1.99
CA LYS A 150 -4.92 3.64 -2.58
C LYS A 150 -5.13 4.47 -3.85
N GLU A 151 -5.18 3.80 -5.00
CA GLU A 151 -5.55 4.39 -6.30
C GLU A 151 -6.86 3.77 -6.78
N GLY A 152 -7.93 4.56 -6.76
CA GLY A 152 -9.29 4.03 -6.95
C GLY A 152 -9.63 3.00 -5.87
N ASP A 153 -10.01 1.79 -6.31
CA ASP A 153 -10.35 0.69 -5.41
C ASP A 153 -9.18 -0.26 -5.10
N LYS A 154 -7.97 0.04 -5.59
CA LYS A 154 -6.80 -0.83 -5.45
C LYS A 154 -5.76 -0.24 -4.50
N TRP A 155 -5.10 -1.11 -3.74
CA TRP A 155 -3.87 -0.79 -3.05
C TRP A 155 -2.70 -1.16 -3.95
N LEU A 156 -1.84 -0.19 -4.27
CA LEU A 156 -0.69 -0.35 -5.16
C LEU A 156 0.60 0.00 -4.41
N ILE A 157 1.67 -0.71 -4.75
CA ILE A 157 3.02 -0.54 -4.22
C ILE A 157 3.60 0.76 -4.75
N GLU A 158 3.94 1.65 -3.83
CA GLU A 158 4.54 2.95 -4.09
C GLU A 158 6.03 2.94 -3.73
N GLN A 159 6.40 2.26 -2.65
CA GLN A 159 7.78 2.16 -2.19
C GLN A 159 8.05 0.72 -1.75
N THR A 160 9.27 0.24 -2.01
CA THR A 160 9.78 -1.02 -1.46
C THR A 160 11.22 -0.77 -1.01
N SER A 161 11.50 -1.06 0.25
CA SER A 161 12.77 -0.74 0.88
C SER A 161 13.26 -1.94 1.68
N ASP A 162 14.53 -2.31 1.49
CA ASP A 162 15.18 -3.33 2.30
C ASP A 162 15.24 -2.84 3.76
N VAL A 163 14.92 -3.73 4.70
CA VAL A 163 14.98 -3.39 6.14
C VAL A 163 16.43 -3.23 6.60
N GLY A 164 17.39 -3.91 5.97
CA GLY A 164 18.81 -3.83 6.28
C GLY A 164 19.18 -4.40 7.66
N ASP A 165 20.48 -4.65 7.85
CA ASP A 165 21.01 -5.33 9.04
C ASP A 165 20.82 -4.51 10.34
N ARG A 166 20.81 -3.17 10.25
CA ARG A 166 20.62 -2.29 11.42
C ARG A 166 19.29 -2.52 12.13
N PHE A 167 18.29 -3.01 11.41
CA PHE A 167 16.97 -3.34 11.96
C PHE A 167 16.77 -4.84 12.12
N ALA A 168 17.80 -5.69 11.99
CA ALA A 168 17.73 -7.16 12.05
C ALA A 168 16.93 -7.68 13.27
N HIS A 169 17.06 -7.02 14.42
CA HIS A 169 16.40 -7.39 15.67
C HIS A 169 15.19 -6.51 16.03
N THR A 170 14.81 -5.58 15.16
CA THR A 170 13.64 -4.71 15.34
C THR A 170 12.39 -5.44 14.89
N VAL A 171 11.41 -5.57 15.80
CA VAL A 171 10.13 -6.24 15.53
C VAL A 171 9.31 -5.51 14.47
N ASP A 172 9.27 -4.17 14.56
CA ASP A 172 8.58 -3.32 13.60
C ASP A 172 9.49 -2.19 13.10
N PRO A 173 10.17 -2.38 11.96
CA PRO A 173 11.00 -1.35 11.37
C PRO A 173 10.28 -0.56 10.26
N VAL A 174 8.97 -0.77 10.03
CA VAL A 174 8.29 -0.29 8.82
C VAL A 174 8.35 1.23 8.71
N ALA A 175 7.98 1.96 9.75
CA ALA A 175 7.99 3.42 9.74
C ALA A 175 9.40 4.02 9.52
N PRO A 176 10.45 3.66 10.31
CA PRO A 176 11.78 4.22 10.10
C PRO A 176 12.43 3.80 8.78
N VAL A 177 12.18 2.57 8.29
CA VAL A 177 12.69 2.14 6.98
C VAL A 177 12.04 2.94 5.84
N LEU A 178 10.72 3.10 5.86
CA LEU A 178 10.00 3.85 4.80
C LEU A 178 10.24 5.36 4.86
N ALA A 179 10.66 5.89 6.01
CA ALA A 179 11.07 7.28 6.15
C ALA A 179 12.46 7.55 5.55
N GLY A 180 13.25 6.51 5.23
CA GLY A 180 14.63 6.67 4.76
C GLY A 180 15.55 7.28 5.82
N THR A 181 15.19 7.18 7.10
CA THR A 181 16.03 7.65 8.20
C THR A 181 17.14 6.63 8.42
N ASP A 182 18.25 6.77 7.70
CA ASP A 182 19.50 6.01 7.89
C ASP A 182 20.21 6.31 9.21
#